data_AF-A0A257SZZ5-F1
#
_entry.id   AF-A0A257SZZ5-F1
#
_cell.length_a   1.000
_cell.length_b   1.000
_cell.length_c   1.000
_cell.angle_alpha   90.00
_cell.angle_beta   90.00
_cell.angle_gamma   90.00
#
_symmetry.space_group_name_H-M   'P 1'
#
loop_
_entity.id
_entity.type
_entity.pdbx_description
1 polymer ?
#
loop_
_entity_poly.entity_id
_entity_poly.type
_entity_poly.pdbx_seq_one_letter_code
_entity_poly.pdbx_strand_id
1 'polypeptide(L)'
;MIKRQDTRSAADDCLDMLRDQIVGAWPKPGRDEPPDYRQRMASVLARDFDPVDFANRVAQVADVVGIWPTSDRVEVQFHDSDGCLQRAVFTPASGDAWVLQSLKFQCPACFGTGVNNGECCDMCGGAGWGVA
;
A
#
# COMPACT_ATOMS: atom_id res chain seq x y z
N MET A 1 30.17 -13.04 30.12
CA MET A 1 29.97 -12.40 28.80
C MET A 1 28.62 -12.87 28.27
N ILE A 2 27.53 -12.14 28.58
CA ILE A 2 26.17 -12.52 28.18
C ILE A 2 25.99 -12.09 26.73
N LYS A 3 25.90 -13.05 25.81
CA LYS A 3 25.49 -12.80 24.42
C LYS A 3 24.02 -12.37 24.47
N ARG A 4 23.72 -11.10 24.22
CA ARG A 4 22.36 -10.67 23.93
C ARG A 4 21.94 -11.39 22.64
N GLN A 5 21.01 -12.32 22.76
CA GLN A 5 20.29 -12.82 21.60
C GLN A 5 19.33 -11.70 21.19
N ASP A 6 19.58 -11.09 20.04
CA ASP A 6 18.59 -10.21 19.39
C ASP A 6 17.34 -11.06 19.13
N THR A 7 16.33 -10.84 19.95
CA THR A 7 15.02 -11.45 19.78
C THR A 7 14.32 -10.62 18.71
N ARG A 8 14.51 -11.06 17.47
CA ARG A 8 13.78 -10.52 16.32
C ARG A 8 12.29 -10.67 16.58
N SER A 9 11.53 -9.59 16.44
CA SER A 9 10.11 -9.61 16.75
C SER A 9 9.32 -10.20 15.59
N ALA A 10 8.17 -10.80 15.87
CA ALA A 10 7.24 -11.26 14.82
C ALA A 10 6.80 -10.11 13.89
N ALA A 11 6.86 -8.85 14.37
CA ALA A 11 6.60 -7.67 13.56
C ALA A 11 7.72 -7.42 12.53
N ASP A 12 8.98 -7.67 12.89
CA ASP A 12 10.12 -7.53 11.97
C ASP A 12 10.08 -8.58 10.86
N ASP A 13 9.74 -9.83 11.20
CA ASP A 13 9.58 -10.90 10.20
C ASP A 13 8.37 -10.63 9.28
N CYS A 14 7.29 -10.05 9.80
CA CYS A 14 6.16 -9.59 8.99
C CYS A 14 6.56 -8.47 8.03
N LEU A 15 7.36 -7.50 8.49
CA LEU A 15 7.84 -6.38 7.68
C LEU A 15 8.73 -6.84 6.52
N ASP A 16 9.65 -7.77 6.78
CA ASP A 16 10.53 -8.30 5.74
C ASP A 16 9.74 -9.11 4.70
N MET A 17 8.81 -9.95 5.14
CA MET A 17 7.91 -10.66 4.22
C MET A 17 7.08 -9.70 3.38
N LEU A 18 6.54 -8.65 3.99
CA LEU A 18 5.71 -7.66 3.29
C LEU A 18 6.54 -6.87 2.27
N ARG A 19 7.76 -6.50 2.63
CA ARG A 19 8.70 -5.85 1.70
C ARG A 19 9.02 -6.76 0.52
N ASP A 20 9.36 -8.02 0.77
CA ASP A 20 9.79 -8.94 -0.30
C ASP A 20 8.64 -9.39 -1.18
N GLN A 21 7.47 -9.68 -0.60
CA GLN A 21 6.29 -10.12 -1.37
C GLN A 21 5.61 -8.97 -2.10
N ILE A 22 5.52 -7.78 -1.49
CA ILE A 22 4.70 -6.69 -2.03
C ILE A 22 5.55 -5.72 -2.83
N VAL A 23 6.64 -5.21 -2.26
CA VAL A 23 7.55 -4.29 -2.99
C VAL A 23 8.33 -5.06 -4.06
N GLY A 24 8.71 -6.31 -3.78
CA GLY A 24 9.37 -7.16 -4.76
C GLY A 24 8.49 -7.55 -5.95
N ALA A 25 7.19 -7.74 -5.74
CA ALA A 25 6.22 -8.00 -6.80
C ALA A 25 5.71 -6.73 -7.51
N TRP A 26 5.93 -5.55 -6.93
CA TRP A 26 5.52 -4.29 -7.51
C TRP A 26 6.19 -4.07 -8.88
N PRO A 27 5.47 -3.53 -9.88
CA PRO A 27 6.06 -3.21 -11.19
C PRO A 27 7.31 -2.34 -11.03
N LYS A 28 8.36 -2.71 -11.76
CA LYS A 28 9.62 -1.96 -11.86
C LYS A 28 9.68 -1.24 -13.22
N PRO A 29 10.29 -0.05 -13.31
CA PRO A 29 10.40 0.68 -14.57
C PRO A 29 11.19 -0.10 -15.63
N GLY A 30 10.61 -0.28 -16.81
CA GLY A 30 11.23 -0.88 -18.00
C GLY A 30 10.26 -0.88 -19.18
N ARG A 31 10.72 -0.50 -20.37
CA ARG A 31 9.93 -0.14 -21.57
C ARG A 31 9.03 -1.21 -22.20
N ASP A 32 8.94 -2.39 -21.61
CA ASP A 32 8.11 -3.49 -22.08
C ASP A 32 7.22 -3.92 -20.92
N GLU A 33 6.12 -3.20 -20.72
CA GLU A 33 5.07 -3.59 -19.78
C GLU A 33 4.46 -4.90 -20.29
N PRO A 34 4.69 -6.05 -19.65
CA PRO A 34 4.16 -7.29 -20.16
C PRO A 34 2.63 -7.24 -20.06
N PRO A 35 1.88 -7.76 -21.05
CA PRO A 35 0.40 -7.81 -21.04
C PRO A 35 -0.22 -8.64 -19.90
N ASP A 36 0.58 -9.05 -18.92
CA ASP A 36 0.33 -10.04 -17.88
C ASP A 36 0.29 -9.44 -16.45
N TYR A 37 0.28 -8.11 -16.35
CA TYR A 37 0.31 -7.41 -15.06
C TYR A 37 -0.75 -7.89 -14.07
N ARG A 38 -1.99 -8.07 -14.55
CA ARG A 38 -3.11 -8.61 -13.76
C ARG A 38 -2.84 -10.00 -13.22
N GLN A 39 -2.23 -10.89 -14.00
CA GLN A 39 -2.01 -12.27 -13.57
C GLN A 39 -0.90 -12.35 -12.52
N ARG A 40 0.13 -11.49 -12.63
CA ARG A 40 1.21 -11.39 -11.65
C ARG A 40 0.75 -10.85 -10.30
N MET A 41 -0.20 -9.91 -10.29
CA MET A 41 -0.74 -9.35 -9.06
C MET A 41 -1.97 -10.10 -8.55
N ALA A 42 -2.61 -10.96 -9.34
CA ALA A 42 -3.83 -11.66 -8.95
C ALA A 42 -3.73 -12.41 -7.61
N SER A 43 -2.55 -12.93 -7.25
CA SER A 43 -2.32 -13.62 -5.97
C SER A 43 -2.29 -12.69 -4.75
N VAL A 44 -2.08 -11.39 -4.96
CA VAL A 44 -1.96 -10.37 -3.91
C VAL A 44 -3.10 -9.36 -3.96
N LEU A 45 -4.14 -9.57 -4.77
CA LEU A 45 -5.33 -8.71 -4.76
C LEU A 45 -6.46 -9.39 -3.98
N ALA A 46 -7.19 -8.62 -3.17
CA ALA A 46 -8.39 -9.14 -2.54
C ALA A 46 -9.43 -9.50 -3.61
N ARG A 47 -10.31 -10.46 -3.31
CA ARG A 47 -11.29 -10.97 -4.30
C ARG A 47 -12.23 -9.88 -4.83
N ASP A 48 -12.52 -8.89 -4.01
CA ASP A 48 -13.38 -7.73 -4.27
C ASP A 48 -12.59 -6.47 -4.63
N PHE A 49 -11.26 -6.56 -4.76
CA PHE A 49 -10.43 -5.44 -5.17
C PHE A 49 -10.74 -5.04 -6.62
N ASP A 50 -10.78 -3.73 -6.91
CA ASP A 50 -10.94 -3.22 -8.28
C ASP A 50 -9.57 -3.09 -8.97
N PRO A 51 -9.19 -4.03 -9.85
CA PRO A 51 -7.89 -3.99 -10.52
C PRO A 51 -7.81 -2.90 -11.60
N VAL A 52 -8.94 -2.38 -12.08
CA VAL A 52 -8.96 -1.28 -13.07
C VAL A 52 -8.57 0.02 -12.39
N ASP A 53 -9.13 0.30 -11.20
CA ASP A 53 -8.81 1.50 -10.44
C ASP A 53 -7.31 1.55 -10.07
N PHE A 54 -6.74 0.41 -9.67
CA PHE A 54 -5.33 0.29 -9.34
C PHE A 54 -4.39 0.53 -10.53
N ALA A 55 -4.64 -0.12 -11.66
CA ALA A 55 -3.82 0.04 -12.87
C ALA A 55 -3.84 1.47 -13.41
N ASN A 56 -4.96 2.17 -13.25
CA ASN A 56 -5.10 3.56 -13.68
C ASN A 56 -4.48 4.56 -12.69
N ARG A 57 -4.24 4.18 -11.43
CA ARG A 57 -3.82 5.11 -10.35
C ARG A 57 -2.37 4.96 -9.92
N VAL A 58 -1.72 3.82 -10.14
CA VAL A 58 -0.31 3.63 -9.73
C VAL A 58 0.55 3.36 -10.93
N ALA A 59 1.32 4.37 -11.31
CA ALA A 59 2.34 4.21 -12.34
C ALA A 59 3.49 3.29 -11.88
N GLN A 60 3.92 3.37 -10.60
CA GLN A 60 4.94 2.53 -9.93
C GLN A 60 5.14 2.98 -8.48
N VAL A 61 5.69 2.15 -7.58
CA VAL A 61 6.21 2.62 -6.28
C VAL A 61 7.59 3.23 -6.49
N ALA A 62 7.75 4.50 -6.11
CA ALA A 62 9.05 5.17 -6.09
C ALA A 62 9.74 5.04 -4.74
N ASP A 63 9.02 5.30 -3.64
CA ASP A 63 9.60 5.28 -2.28
C ASP A 63 8.54 4.92 -1.22
N VAL A 64 8.91 4.11 -0.23
CA VAL A 64 8.01 3.73 0.87
C VAL A 64 8.24 4.68 2.05
N VAL A 65 7.20 5.43 2.40
CA VAL A 65 7.22 6.46 3.44
C VAL A 65 7.00 5.87 4.84
N GLY A 66 6.13 4.87 4.94
CA GLY A 66 5.78 4.30 6.23
C GLY A 66 5.01 3.00 6.11
N ILE A 67 5.17 2.16 7.13
CA ILE A 67 4.47 0.88 7.27
C ILE A 67 3.93 0.79 8.69
N TRP A 68 2.62 0.56 8.82
CA TRP A 68 1.93 0.45 10.10
C TRP A 68 1.21 -0.89 10.18
N PRO A 69 1.84 -1.92 10.77
CA PRO A 69 1.18 -3.19 11.01
C PRO A 69 0.21 -3.08 12.19
N THR A 70 -0.90 -3.80 12.06
CA THR A 70 -1.90 -4.02 13.11
C THR A 70 -2.21 -5.51 13.20
N SER A 71 -3.09 -5.91 14.12
CA SER A 71 -3.44 -7.33 14.30
C SER A 71 -4.10 -7.97 13.07
N ASP A 72 -4.78 -7.18 12.24
CA ASP A 72 -5.64 -7.67 11.16
C ASP A 72 -5.35 -7.03 9.80
N ARG A 73 -4.44 -6.05 9.73
CA ARG A 73 -4.02 -5.41 8.48
C ARG A 73 -2.64 -4.77 8.57
N VAL A 74 -2.07 -4.45 7.41
CA VAL A 74 -0.90 -3.60 7.29
C VAL A 74 -1.22 -2.43 6.38
N GLU A 75 -0.98 -1.22 6.85
CA GLU A 75 -1.07 -0.01 6.03
C GLU A 75 0.33 0.37 5.54
N VAL A 76 0.45 0.64 4.24
CA VAL A 76 1.69 1.09 3.61
C VAL A 76 1.42 2.42 2.94
N GLN A 77 2.23 3.43 3.25
CA GLN A 77 2.28 4.67 2.48
C GLN A 77 3.53 4.72 1.63
N PHE A 78 3.37 5.18 0.40
CA PHE A 78 4.46 5.26 -0.56
C PHE A 78 4.20 6.39 -1.56
N HIS A 79 5.26 6.98 -2.10
CA HIS A 79 5.16 7.82 -3.28
C HIS A 79 5.14 6.95 -4.53
N ASP A 80 4.29 7.28 -5.49
CA ASP A 80 4.41 6.71 -6.82
C ASP A 80 5.48 7.41 -7.66
N SER A 81 5.70 6.96 -8.90
CA SER A 81 6.69 7.57 -9.82
C SER A 81 6.38 9.01 -10.20
N ASP A 82 5.14 9.47 -10.01
CA ASP A 82 4.74 10.86 -10.24
C ASP A 82 4.89 11.71 -8.97
N GLY A 83 5.36 11.10 -7.87
CA GLY A 83 5.53 11.75 -6.57
C GLY A 83 4.24 11.89 -5.78
N CYS A 84 3.14 11.26 -6.21
CA CYS A 84 1.87 11.30 -5.47
C CYS A 84 1.93 10.34 -4.29
N LEU A 85 1.51 10.80 -3.10
CA LEU A 85 1.45 9.95 -1.92
C LEU A 85 0.22 9.04 -2.01
N GLN A 86 0.48 7.74 -1.96
CA GLN A 86 -0.49 6.67 -1.99
C GLN A 86 -0.55 5.97 -0.62
N ARG A 87 -1.71 5.41 -0.28
CA ARG A 87 -1.93 4.55 0.87
C ARG A 87 -2.56 3.24 0.43
N ALA A 88 -1.83 2.14 0.61
CA ALA A 88 -2.30 0.78 0.42
C ALA A 88 -2.64 0.14 1.76
N VAL A 89 -3.70 -0.66 1.79
CA VAL A 89 -4.09 -1.47 2.94
C VAL A 89 -4.07 -2.94 2.52
N PHE A 90 -3.31 -3.74 3.24
CA PHE A 90 -3.20 -5.17 3.05
C PHE A 90 -3.86 -5.91 4.21
N THR A 91 -4.57 -6.99 3.93
CA THR A 91 -5.16 -7.87 4.94
C THR A 91 -4.60 -9.28 4.79
N PRO A 92 -4.48 -10.05 5.88
CA PRO A 92 -4.02 -11.43 5.80
C PRO A 92 -5.06 -12.25 5.03
N ALA A 93 -4.57 -13.05 4.08
CA ALA A 93 -5.35 -14.08 3.40
C ALA A 93 -5.08 -15.44 4.06
N SER A 94 -5.65 -16.52 3.51
CA SER A 94 -5.36 -17.88 3.99
C SER A 94 -3.87 -18.21 3.86
N GLY A 95 -3.24 -18.66 4.95
CA GLY A 95 -1.80 -18.99 5.00
C GLY A 95 -0.94 -17.76 5.32
N ASP A 96 0.29 -17.74 4.78
CA ASP A 96 1.27 -16.64 4.96
C ASP A 96 1.17 -15.56 3.86
N ALA A 97 -0.04 -15.36 3.32
CA ALA A 97 -0.29 -14.47 2.20
C ALA A 97 -0.98 -13.17 2.66
N TRP A 98 -0.65 -12.06 1.99
CA TRP A 98 -1.32 -10.77 2.18
C TRP A 98 -1.99 -10.35 0.88
N VAL A 99 -3.19 -9.77 0.99
CA VAL A 99 -3.95 -9.27 -0.15
C VAL A 99 -4.22 -7.77 0.00
N LEU A 100 -3.99 -7.03 -1.08
CA LEU A 100 -4.31 -5.62 -1.25
C LEU A 100 -5.83 -5.46 -1.20
N GLN A 101 -6.31 -4.87 -0.12
CA GLN A 101 -7.72 -4.62 0.13
C GLN A 101 -8.14 -3.25 -0.40
N SER A 102 -7.28 -2.24 -0.28
CA SER A 102 -7.57 -0.91 -0.82
C SER A 102 -6.31 -0.16 -1.20
N LEU A 103 -6.44 0.71 -2.19
CA LEU A 103 -5.43 1.68 -2.57
C LEU A 103 -6.11 3.05 -2.70
N LYS A 104 -5.57 4.07 -2.03
CA LYS A 104 -6.11 5.43 -2.05
C LYS A 104 -4.98 6.44 -2.18
N PHE A 105 -5.13 7.40 -3.09
CA PHE A 105 -4.24 8.54 -3.16
C PHE A 105 -4.60 9.59 -2.10
N GLN A 106 -3.62 10.40 -1.72
CA GLN A 106 -3.81 11.49 -0.76
C GLN A 106 -4.69 12.59 -1.36
N CYS A 107 -5.73 13.02 -0.64
CA CYS A 107 -6.56 14.13 -1.09
C CYS A 107 -5.72 15.41 -1.20
N PRO A 108 -5.66 16.06 -2.39
CA PRO A 108 -4.81 17.23 -2.60
C PRO A 108 -5.33 18.49 -1.88
N ALA A 109 -6.61 18.53 -1.51
CA ALA A 109 -7.19 19.68 -0.81
C ALA A 109 -6.86 19.70 0.69
N CYS A 110 -6.79 18.54 1.35
CA CYS A 110 -6.56 18.44 2.81
C CYS A 110 -5.29 17.69 3.18
N PHE A 111 -4.49 17.27 2.20
CA PHE A 111 -3.21 16.58 2.38
C PHE A 111 -3.29 15.37 3.33
N GLY A 112 -4.32 14.54 3.19
CA GLY A 112 -4.44 13.31 3.99
C GLY A 112 -5.10 13.49 5.36
N THR A 113 -5.38 14.72 5.78
CA THR A 113 -5.92 14.99 7.13
C THR A 113 -7.42 14.77 7.24
N GLY A 114 -8.16 14.85 6.14
CA GLY A 114 -9.63 14.86 6.14
C GLY A 114 -10.23 16.20 6.56
N VAL A 115 -9.42 17.20 6.88
CA VAL A 115 -9.87 18.51 7.35
C VAL A 115 -9.31 19.61 6.44
N ASN A 116 -10.15 20.51 5.96
CA ASN A 116 -9.76 21.68 5.19
C ASN A 116 -10.34 22.93 5.84
N ASN A 117 -9.49 23.92 6.18
CA ASN A 117 -9.89 25.15 6.88
C ASN A 117 -10.66 24.93 8.19
N GLY A 118 -10.34 23.86 8.93
CA GLY A 118 -10.99 23.54 10.20
C GLY A 118 -12.33 22.79 10.05
N GLU A 119 -12.77 22.54 8.82
CA GLU A 119 -14.01 21.81 8.52
C GLU A 119 -13.72 20.47 7.84
N CYS A 120 -14.72 19.60 7.81
CA CYS A 120 -14.67 18.37 7.04
C CYS A 120 -14.31 18.69 5.58
N CYS A 121 -13.29 18.04 5.02
CA CYS A 121 -12.86 18.35 3.67
C CYS A 121 -13.88 17.85 2.63
N ASP A 122 -14.57 18.78 1.96
CA ASP A 122 -15.60 18.49 0.95
C ASP A 122 -15.10 17.60 -0.20
N MET A 123 -13.86 17.80 -0.64
CA MET A 123 -13.29 17.03 -1.76
C MET A 123 -13.18 15.53 -1.47
N CYS A 124 -12.98 15.14 -0.21
CA CYS A 124 -12.83 13.74 0.18
C CYS A 124 -13.89 13.27 1.19
N GLY A 125 -14.91 14.09 1.45
CA GLY A 125 -15.92 13.82 2.47
C GLY A 125 -15.34 13.55 3.86
N GLY A 126 -14.20 14.17 4.20
CA GLY A 126 -13.53 13.97 5.48
C GLY A 126 -12.60 12.76 5.58
N ALA A 127 -12.48 11.94 4.54
CA ALA A 127 -11.67 10.71 4.60
C ALA A 127 -10.15 10.97 4.57
N GLY A 128 -9.73 12.13 4.04
CA GLY A 128 -8.32 12.47 3.76
C GLY A 128 -7.72 11.75 2.55
N TRP A 129 -8.31 10.63 2.14
CA TRP A 129 -7.73 9.69 1.19
C TRP A 129 -8.80 9.11 0.27
N GLY A 130 -8.48 9.03 -1.02
CA GLY A 130 -9.41 8.65 -2.08
C GLY A 130 -10.41 9.77 -2.33
N VAL A 131 -10.48 10.27 -3.57
CA VAL A 131 -11.69 10.99 -4.01
C VAL A 131 -12.72 9.97 -4.48
N ALA A 132 -13.98 10.21 -4.13
CA ALA A 132 -15.13 9.52 -4.69
C ALA A 132 -15.41 10.04 -6.11
#